data_AF-A0A7Z0BFM8-F1
#
_entry.id   AF-A0A7Z0BFM8-F1
#
_cell.length_a   1.000
_cell.length_b   1.000
_cell.length_c   1.000
_cell.angle_alpha   90.00
_cell.angle_beta   90.00
_cell.angle_gamma   90.00
#
_symmetry.space_group_name_H-M   'P 1'
#
loop_
_entity.id
_entity.type
_entity.pdbx_description
1 polymer ?
#
loop_
_entity_poly.entity_id
_entity_poly.type
_entity_poly.pdbx_seq_one_letter_code
_entity_poly.pdbx_strand_id
1 'polypeptide(L)'
;MQAGEAAALPGEQAPAIVNADRWRAGLPSDAWPDTLPASGKIWRRDVFAVADAYRAGSASPRHLLTAVLVWAYGPIGYGPWRATRSLDADPEGKRLAYALEEVAAPTPDEAALRTAYRRFVDPDHARLPWLGPGLFTKVLYFVGYRRGVGGVQPLILDRVVAGLLPAEAGVGGRNGWSSEEWMAYLRWAAEQARVRAVEADEVEMTVAGGG
;
A
#
# COMPACT_ATOMS: atom_id res chain seq x y z
N MET A 1 -26.17 3.61 17.79
CA MET A 1 -24.88 3.32 18.45
C MET A 1 -23.80 4.04 17.66
N GLN A 2 -23.19 5.08 18.20
CA GLN A 2 -22.05 5.74 17.57
C GLN A 2 -20.87 4.76 17.62
N ALA A 3 -20.40 4.33 16.45
CA ALA A 3 -19.12 3.63 16.36
C ALA A 3 -18.06 4.60 16.89
N GLY A 4 -17.39 4.21 17.98
CA GLY A 4 -16.25 4.97 18.49
C GLY A 4 -15.25 5.16 17.36
N GLU A 5 -14.75 6.38 17.19
CA GLU A 5 -13.68 6.70 16.25
C GLU A 5 -12.50 5.77 16.57
N ALA A 6 -12.31 4.73 15.76
CA ALA A 6 -11.18 3.83 15.92
C ALA A 6 -9.90 4.66 15.83
N ALA A 7 -8.95 4.43 16.75
CA ALA A 7 -7.74 5.25 16.85
C ALA A 7 -6.84 5.11 15.61
N ALA A 8 -5.95 6.10 15.39
CA ALA A 8 -4.88 6.02 14.41
C ALA A 8 -3.93 4.85 14.70
N LEU A 9 -3.22 4.34 13.69
CA LEU A 9 -2.16 3.37 13.94
C LEU A 9 -0.98 4.03 14.69
N PRO A 10 -0.21 3.29 15.52
CA PRO A 10 1.02 3.81 16.11
C PRO A 10 1.91 4.47 15.04
N GLY A 11 2.35 5.71 15.29
CA GLY A 11 3.14 6.49 14.34
C GLY A 11 2.35 7.23 13.23
N GLU A 12 1.06 6.94 13.04
CA GLU A 12 0.24 7.63 12.04
C GLU A 12 -0.25 8.99 12.57
N GLN A 13 0.31 10.08 12.03
CA GLN A 13 0.08 11.44 12.56
C GLN A 13 -1.24 12.08 12.11
N ALA A 14 -1.66 11.86 10.86
CA ALA A 14 -2.82 12.53 10.27
C ALA A 14 -3.44 11.69 9.13
N PRO A 15 -4.75 11.84 8.86
CA PRO A 15 -5.38 11.18 7.73
C PRO A 15 -5.02 11.87 6.40
N ALA A 16 -5.14 11.14 5.30
CA ALA A 16 -5.21 11.73 3.98
C ALA A 16 -6.54 12.48 3.81
N ILE A 17 -6.48 13.77 3.48
CA ILE A 17 -7.67 14.60 3.22
C ILE A 17 -7.98 14.58 1.73
N VAL A 18 -9.19 14.14 1.37
CA VAL A 18 -9.63 13.94 -0.01
C VAL A 18 -11.01 14.55 -0.22
N ASN A 19 -11.26 15.07 -1.42
CA ASN A 19 -12.62 15.39 -1.86
C ASN A 19 -13.27 14.11 -2.41
N ALA A 20 -14.02 13.40 -1.56
CA ALA A 20 -14.62 12.10 -1.90
C ALA A 20 -15.54 12.19 -3.12
N ASP A 21 -16.35 13.24 -3.23
CA ASP A 21 -17.26 13.43 -4.37
C ASP A 21 -16.50 13.61 -5.69
N ARG A 22 -15.43 14.41 -5.67
CA ARG A 22 -14.56 14.59 -6.84
C ARG A 22 -13.90 13.28 -7.26
N TRP A 23 -13.45 12.48 -6.30
CA TRP A 23 -12.85 11.18 -6.60
C TRP A 23 -13.89 10.21 -7.17
N ARG A 24 -15.07 10.08 -6.54
CA ARG A 24 -16.17 9.24 -7.04
C ARG A 24 -16.59 9.62 -8.46
N ALA A 25 -16.72 10.91 -8.74
CA ALA A 25 -17.09 11.40 -10.07
C ALA A 25 -16.02 11.16 -11.14
N GLY A 26 -14.74 11.05 -10.75
CA GLY A 26 -13.61 10.87 -11.68
C GLY A 26 -13.21 9.42 -11.94
N LEU A 27 -13.73 8.48 -11.16
CA LEU A 27 -13.41 7.05 -11.24
C LEU A 27 -14.51 6.26 -11.98
N PRO A 28 -14.18 5.07 -12.50
CA PRO A 28 -15.20 4.11 -12.95
C PRO A 28 -16.25 3.84 -11.86
N SER A 29 -17.51 3.69 -12.24
CA SER A 29 -18.64 3.56 -11.30
C SER A 29 -18.57 2.32 -10.40
N ASP A 30 -17.80 1.31 -10.79
CA ASP A 30 -17.58 0.06 -10.07
C ASP A 30 -16.32 0.07 -9.18
N ALA A 31 -15.52 1.14 -9.22
CA ALA A 31 -14.20 1.15 -8.59
C ALA A 31 -14.22 1.67 -7.15
N TRP A 32 -15.24 2.42 -6.74
CA TRP A 32 -15.33 3.00 -5.40
C TRP A 32 -15.79 1.95 -4.36
N PRO A 33 -14.98 1.63 -3.34
CA PRO A 33 -15.38 0.71 -2.28
C PRO A 33 -16.38 1.34 -1.30
N ASP A 34 -17.39 0.56 -0.90
CA ASP A 34 -18.42 0.98 0.06
C ASP A 34 -17.87 1.25 1.47
N THR A 35 -16.74 0.61 1.83
CA THR A 35 -16.13 0.73 3.16
C THR A 35 -15.27 1.99 3.32
N LEU A 36 -15.00 2.76 2.27
CA LEU A 36 -14.25 4.01 2.40
C LEU A 36 -15.12 5.12 3.02
N PRO A 37 -14.60 5.86 4.02
CA PRO A 37 -15.33 6.96 4.65
C PRO A 37 -15.78 8.04 3.66
N ALA A 38 -17.06 8.41 3.74
CA ALA A 38 -17.61 9.53 2.98
C ALA A 38 -17.09 10.90 3.47
N SER A 39 -16.49 10.96 4.66
CA SER A 39 -15.96 12.19 5.26
C SER A 39 -14.77 12.80 4.50
N GLY A 40 -14.15 12.02 3.61
CA GLY A 40 -12.92 12.42 2.93
C GLY A 40 -11.67 12.39 3.82
N LYS A 41 -11.77 11.91 5.06
CA LYS A 41 -10.62 11.66 5.94
C LYS A 41 -10.29 10.18 5.90
N ILE A 42 -9.22 9.82 5.19
CA ILE A 42 -8.85 8.42 4.96
C ILE A 42 -7.60 8.07 5.75
N TRP A 43 -7.73 7.15 6.68
CA TRP A 43 -6.65 6.60 7.50
C TRP A 43 -6.16 5.26 6.92
N ARG A 44 -4.98 4.79 7.33
CA ARG A 44 -4.49 3.45 6.99
C ARG A 44 -5.49 2.36 7.37
N ARG A 45 -6.18 2.49 8.52
CA ARG A 45 -7.22 1.54 8.96
C ARG A 45 -8.37 1.39 7.95
N ASP A 46 -8.73 2.46 7.26
CA ASP A 46 -9.84 2.44 6.29
C ASP A 46 -9.40 1.66 5.04
N VAL A 47 -8.15 1.81 4.62
CA VAL A 47 -7.57 1.04 3.51
C VAL A 47 -7.35 -0.42 3.90
N PHE A 48 -6.93 -0.70 5.14
CA PHE A 48 -6.87 -2.07 5.66
C PHE A 48 -8.23 -2.75 5.67
N ALA A 49 -9.32 -2.05 6.04
CA ALA A 49 -10.66 -2.61 5.97
C ALA A 49 -11.07 -3.02 4.54
N VAL A 50 -10.66 -2.24 3.52
CA VAL A 50 -10.85 -2.62 2.12
C VAL A 50 -9.98 -3.83 1.74
N ALA A 51 -8.74 -3.89 2.22
CA ALA A 51 -7.85 -5.02 1.97
C ALA A 51 -8.33 -6.31 2.65
N ASP A 52 -8.90 -6.22 3.85
CA ASP A 52 -9.58 -7.33 4.52
C ASP A 52 -10.77 -7.83 3.71
N ALA A 53 -11.62 -6.92 3.22
CA ALA A 53 -12.75 -7.27 2.36
C ALA A 53 -12.29 -7.92 1.04
N TYR A 54 -11.19 -7.43 0.44
CA TYR A 54 -10.59 -8.03 -0.75
C TYR A 54 -10.15 -9.47 -0.48
N ARG A 55 -9.41 -9.70 0.62
CA ARG A 55 -8.97 -11.05 1.02
C ARG A 55 -10.12 -11.98 1.33
N ALA A 56 -11.21 -11.45 1.90
CA ALA A 56 -12.43 -12.21 2.18
C ALA A 56 -13.28 -12.48 0.92
N GLY A 57 -12.90 -11.94 -0.24
CA GLY A 57 -13.65 -12.07 -1.49
C GLY A 57 -14.89 -11.19 -1.60
N SER A 58 -15.10 -10.25 -0.66
CA SER A 58 -16.23 -9.32 -0.66
C SER A 58 -15.91 -7.95 -1.28
N ALA A 59 -14.64 -7.69 -1.66
CA ALA A 59 -14.25 -6.54 -2.46
C ALA A 59 -13.42 -6.97 -3.68
N SER A 60 -13.54 -6.22 -4.78
CA SER A 60 -12.78 -6.47 -6.01
C SER A 60 -11.33 -6.01 -5.89
N PRO A 61 -10.40 -6.47 -6.76
CA PRO A 61 -9.07 -5.88 -6.86
C PRO A 61 -9.13 -4.38 -7.16
N ARG A 62 -10.13 -3.93 -7.93
CA ARG A 62 -10.34 -2.51 -8.28
C ARG A 62 -10.73 -1.66 -7.09
N HIS A 63 -11.55 -2.20 -6.18
CA HIS A 63 -11.86 -1.57 -4.89
C HIS A 63 -10.59 -1.35 -4.06
N LEU A 64 -9.75 -2.39 -3.95
CA LEU A 64 -8.47 -2.31 -3.24
C LEU A 64 -7.56 -1.25 -3.87
N LEU A 65 -7.34 -1.29 -5.18
CA LEU A 65 -6.47 -0.33 -5.86
C LEU A 65 -6.96 1.10 -5.65
N THR A 66 -8.28 1.31 -5.78
CA THR A 66 -8.90 2.61 -5.56
C THR A 66 -8.65 3.11 -4.14
N ALA A 67 -8.84 2.28 -3.12
CA ALA A 67 -8.59 2.68 -1.74
C ALA A 67 -7.14 3.11 -1.51
N VAL A 68 -6.18 2.35 -2.04
CA VAL A 68 -4.75 2.68 -1.94
C VAL A 68 -4.43 3.98 -2.66
N LEU A 69 -4.95 4.18 -3.87
CA LEU A 69 -4.67 5.39 -4.66
C LEU A 69 -5.38 6.63 -4.12
N VAL A 70 -6.59 6.51 -3.60
CA VAL A 70 -7.29 7.61 -2.90
C VAL A 70 -6.48 8.04 -1.67
N TRP A 71 -5.98 7.08 -0.88
CA TRP A 71 -5.14 7.38 0.27
C TRP A 71 -3.79 8.00 -0.15
N ALA A 72 -3.13 7.46 -1.17
CA ALA A 72 -1.80 7.89 -1.59
C ALA A 72 -1.79 9.22 -2.38
N TYR A 73 -2.81 9.48 -3.20
CA TYR A 73 -2.92 10.70 -4.03
C TYR A 73 -3.98 11.68 -3.56
N GLY A 74 -4.72 11.37 -2.50
CA GLY A 74 -5.83 12.16 -1.99
C GLY A 74 -5.63 13.68 -1.97
N PRO A 75 -4.48 14.18 -1.48
CA PRO A 75 -4.17 15.61 -1.44
C PRO A 75 -3.79 16.23 -2.79
N ILE A 76 -3.57 15.43 -3.84
CA ILE A 76 -3.05 15.85 -5.13
C ILE A 76 -4.19 15.96 -6.15
N GLY A 77 -4.37 17.16 -6.72
CA GLY A 77 -5.51 17.46 -7.60
C GLY A 77 -5.66 16.56 -8.84
N TYR A 78 -4.58 15.95 -9.35
CA TYR A 78 -4.63 15.02 -10.49
C TYR A 78 -4.77 13.55 -10.09
N GLY A 79 -5.02 13.25 -8.80
CA GLY A 79 -5.16 11.91 -8.26
C GLY A 79 -6.18 11.04 -9.00
N PRO A 80 -7.45 11.50 -9.18
CA PRO A 80 -8.46 10.72 -9.89
C PRO A 80 -8.02 10.34 -11.31
N TRP A 81 -7.51 11.30 -12.08
CA TRP A 81 -7.05 11.05 -13.45
C TRP A 81 -5.95 9.99 -13.52
N ARG A 82 -4.98 10.01 -12.59
CA ARG A 82 -3.92 8.98 -12.54
C ARG A 82 -4.47 7.61 -12.17
N ALA A 83 -5.38 7.56 -11.21
CA ALA A 83 -6.01 6.31 -10.79
C ALA A 83 -6.82 5.68 -11.91
N THR A 84 -7.59 6.47 -12.66
CA THR A 84 -8.35 6.00 -13.83
C THR A 84 -7.44 5.38 -14.87
N ARG A 85 -6.23 5.92 -15.12
CA ARG A 85 -5.27 5.29 -16.05
C ARG A 85 -4.84 3.89 -15.62
N SER A 86 -4.60 3.67 -14.33
CA SER A 86 -4.25 2.33 -13.82
C SER A 86 -5.45 1.37 -13.87
N LEU A 87 -6.65 1.86 -13.53
CA LEU A 87 -7.89 1.08 -13.52
C LEU A 87 -8.36 0.70 -14.93
N ASP A 88 -8.24 1.59 -15.91
CA ASP A 88 -8.63 1.33 -17.31
C ASP A 88 -7.70 0.31 -17.98
N ALA A 89 -6.46 0.20 -17.51
CA ALA A 89 -5.49 -0.77 -18.01
C ALA A 89 -5.70 -2.18 -17.44
N ASP A 90 -6.58 -2.34 -16.44
CA ASP A 90 -6.95 -3.62 -15.84
C ASP A 90 -8.47 -3.61 -15.49
N PRO A 91 -9.35 -3.60 -16.52
CA PRO A 91 -10.78 -3.36 -16.34
C PRO A 91 -11.46 -4.41 -15.47
N GLU A 92 -10.96 -5.65 -15.42
CA GLU A 92 -11.47 -6.70 -14.53
C GLU A 92 -10.61 -6.91 -13.28
N GLY A 93 -9.52 -6.17 -13.11
CA GLY A 93 -8.61 -6.33 -11.97
C GLY A 93 -7.79 -7.64 -11.99
N LYS A 94 -7.70 -8.32 -13.13
CA LYS A 94 -7.05 -9.64 -13.25
C LYS A 94 -5.55 -9.56 -13.08
N ARG A 95 -4.91 -8.51 -13.63
CA ARG A 95 -3.46 -8.31 -13.48
C ARG A 95 -3.11 -8.03 -12.03
N LEU A 96 -3.91 -7.18 -11.39
CA LEU A 96 -3.75 -6.88 -9.97
C LEU A 96 -3.97 -8.12 -9.10
N ALA A 97 -5.03 -8.89 -9.34
CA ALA A 97 -5.26 -10.15 -8.62
C ALA A 97 -4.10 -11.13 -8.79
N TYR A 98 -3.59 -11.27 -10.02
CA TYR A 98 -2.40 -12.08 -10.30
C TYR A 98 -1.16 -11.59 -9.55
N ALA A 99 -0.89 -10.28 -9.51
CA ALA A 99 0.25 -9.75 -8.75
C ALA A 99 0.16 -10.05 -7.25
N LEU A 100 -1.06 -10.14 -6.71
CA LEU A 100 -1.33 -10.22 -5.29
C LEU A 100 -1.58 -11.63 -4.75
N GLU A 101 -1.69 -12.62 -5.63
CA GLU A 101 -2.08 -14.01 -5.32
C GLU A 101 -1.34 -14.59 -4.10
N GLU A 102 0.00 -14.56 -4.12
CA GLU A 102 0.81 -15.16 -3.06
C GLU A 102 0.86 -14.29 -1.79
N VAL A 103 0.87 -12.96 -1.94
CA VAL A 103 0.93 -12.03 -0.80
C VAL A 103 -0.41 -11.92 -0.05
N ALA A 104 -1.52 -12.33 -0.67
CA ALA A 104 -2.84 -12.40 -0.02
C ALA A 104 -2.98 -13.58 0.96
N ALA A 105 -2.06 -14.56 0.92
CA ALA A 105 -2.07 -15.72 1.81
C ALA A 105 -2.04 -15.34 3.31
N PRO A 106 -2.52 -16.21 4.23
CA PRO A 106 -2.49 -15.98 5.66
C PRO A 106 -1.13 -15.61 6.26
N THR A 107 -0.04 -16.12 5.70
CA THR A 107 1.34 -15.91 6.15
C THR A 107 2.27 -15.87 4.92
N PRO A 108 2.32 -14.75 4.19
CA PRO A 108 3.18 -14.66 3.01
C PRO A 108 4.65 -14.62 3.43
N ASP A 109 5.49 -15.42 2.76
CA ASP A 109 6.92 -15.47 3.02
C ASP A 109 7.70 -14.46 2.15
N GLU A 110 9.01 -14.37 2.35
CA GLU A 110 9.86 -13.48 1.55
C GLU A 110 9.85 -13.79 0.04
N ALA A 111 9.60 -15.06 -0.34
CA ALA A 111 9.51 -15.44 -1.74
C ALA A 111 8.23 -14.89 -2.36
N ALA A 112 7.09 -15.00 -1.67
CA ALA A 112 5.82 -14.40 -2.06
C ALA A 112 5.93 -12.88 -2.24
N LEU A 113 6.58 -12.18 -1.30
CA LEU A 113 6.81 -10.74 -1.39
C LEU A 113 7.63 -10.39 -2.65
N ARG A 114 8.73 -11.09 -2.86
CA ARG A 114 9.62 -10.88 -4.02
C ARG A 114 8.91 -11.17 -5.34
N THR A 115 8.13 -12.24 -5.40
CA THR A 115 7.34 -12.60 -6.57
C THR A 115 6.33 -11.52 -6.88
N ALA A 116 5.58 -11.03 -5.90
CA ALA A 116 4.60 -9.97 -6.08
C ALA A 116 5.26 -8.67 -6.59
N TYR A 117 6.40 -8.26 -6.01
CA TYR A 117 7.17 -7.11 -6.49
C TYR A 117 7.59 -7.27 -7.96
N ARG A 118 8.12 -8.43 -8.32
CA ARG A 118 8.58 -8.74 -9.68
C ARG A 118 7.41 -8.70 -10.68
N ARG A 119 6.25 -9.25 -10.33
CA ARG A 119 5.03 -9.19 -11.16
C ARG A 119 4.61 -7.74 -11.44
N PHE A 120 4.76 -6.82 -10.48
CA PHE A 120 4.41 -5.40 -10.67
C PHE A 120 5.38 -4.61 -11.54
N VAL A 121 6.66 -4.97 -11.59
CA VAL A 121 7.66 -4.24 -12.42
C VAL A 121 7.70 -4.74 -13.86
N ASP A 122 7.29 -5.99 -14.08
CA ASP A 122 7.39 -6.66 -15.37
C ASP A 122 6.24 -6.29 -16.32
N PRO A 123 6.52 -5.72 -17.51
CA PRO A 123 5.51 -5.34 -18.50
C PRO A 123 4.67 -6.50 -19.04
N ASP A 124 5.20 -7.73 -19.03
CA ASP A 124 4.52 -8.91 -19.55
C ASP A 124 3.64 -9.59 -18.49
N HIS A 125 3.71 -9.12 -17.24
CA HIS A 125 2.94 -9.62 -16.12
C HIS A 125 1.86 -8.60 -15.69
N ALA A 126 2.09 -7.90 -14.58
CA ALA A 126 1.07 -7.10 -13.91
C ALA A 126 1.42 -5.61 -13.81
N ARG A 127 2.39 -5.14 -14.59
CA ARG A 127 2.70 -3.71 -14.62
C ARG A 127 1.50 -2.91 -15.11
N LEU A 128 1.08 -1.95 -14.29
CA LEU A 128 0.02 -0.99 -14.61
C LEU A 128 0.62 0.40 -14.86
N PRO A 129 0.07 1.17 -15.80
CA PRO A 129 0.52 2.54 -16.04
C PRO A 129 0.29 3.38 -14.79
N TRP A 130 1.21 4.31 -14.51
CA TRP A 130 1.17 5.21 -13.35
C TRP A 130 1.23 4.54 -11.97
N LEU A 131 1.41 3.22 -11.92
CA LEU A 131 1.59 2.46 -10.69
C LEU A 131 3.07 2.07 -10.50
N GLY A 132 3.92 3.06 -10.23
CA GLY A 132 5.35 2.83 -9.99
C GLY A 132 5.64 2.20 -8.60
N PRO A 133 6.91 1.86 -8.31
CA PRO A 133 7.32 1.21 -7.05
C PRO A 133 6.82 1.87 -5.77
N GLY A 134 6.85 3.20 -5.69
CA GLY A 134 6.34 3.92 -4.52
C GLY A 134 4.84 3.77 -4.26
N LEU A 135 4.06 3.37 -5.27
CA LEU A 135 2.63 3.11 -5.14
C LEU A 135 2.31 1.64 -5.01
N PHE A 136 2.88 0.76 -5.84
CA PHE A 136 2.55 -0.67 -5.70
C PHE A 136 3.07 -1.24 -4.37
N THR A 137 4.16 -0.72 -3.79
CA THR A 137 4.60 -1.15 -2.44
C THR A 137 3.57 -0.78 -1.36
N LYS A 138 2.76 0.27 -1.56
CA LYS A 138 1.60 0.56 -0.70
C LYS A 138 0.51 -0.49 -0.87
N VAL A 139 0.25 -0.93 -2.10
CA VAL A 139 -0.69 -2.05 -2.35
C VAL A 139 -0.20 -3.32 -1.65
N LEU A 140 1.08 -3.66 -1.80
CA LEU A 140 1.69 -4.81 -1.12
C LEU A 140 1.61 -4.70 0.41
N TYR A 141 1.86 -3.52 0.97
CA TYR A 141 1.69 -3.23 2.39
C TYR A 141 0.26 -3.54 2.85
N PHE A 142 -0.76 -2.95 2.26
CA PHE A 142 -2.13 -3.15 2.74
C PHE A 142 -2.64 -4.60 2.58
N VAL A 143 -2.16 -5.33 1.56
CA VAL A 143 -2.56 -6.72 1.31
C VAL A 143 -1.82 -7.72 2.19
N GLY A 144 -0.52 -7.52 2.43
CA GLY A 144 0.34 -8.51 3.07
C GLY A 144 0.82 -8.16 4.49
N TYR A 145 0.60 -6.93 4.98
CA TYR A 145 0.99 -6.54 6.33
C TYR A 145 0.02 -7.10 7.39
N ARG A 146 0.50 -7.30 8.64
CA ARG A 146 -0.25 -7.86 9.79
C ARG A 146 -0.79 -9.27 9.58
N ARG A 147 0.02 -10.10 8.92
CA ARG A 147 -0.31 -11.50 8.60
C ARG A 147 0.41 -12.52 9.49
N GLY A 148 1.05 -12.09 10.58
CA GLY A 148 1.72 -12.96 11.55
C GLY A 148 2.49 -12.15 12.59
N VAL A 149 2.93 -12.80 13.67
CA VAL A 149 3.68 -12.14 14.76
C VAL A 149 5.17 -12.18 14.42
N GLY A 150 5.74 -11.02 14.07
CA GLY A 150 7.19 -10.84 13.84
C GLY A 150 7.73 -11.29 12.48
N GLY A 151 8.92 -10.79 12.13
CA GLY A 151 9.63 -11.13 10.90
C GLY A 151 9.53 -10.08 9.79
N VAL A 152 9.92 -10.47 8.58
CA VAL A 152 9.89 -9.61 7.39
C VAL A 152 8.46 -9.47 6.90
N GLN A 153 7.96 -8.24 6.87
CA GLN A 153 6.61 -7.91 6.38
C GLN A 153 6.70 -6.85 5.28
N PRO A 154 5.74 -6.79 4.33
CA PRO A 154 5.76 -5.78 3.30
C PRO A 154 5.54 -4.40 3.93
N LEU A 155 6.46 -3.48 3.64
CA LEU A 155 6.41 -2.08 4.05
C LEU A 155 6.48 -1.18 2.83
N ILE A 156 6.07 0.07 3.02
CA ILE A 156 6.06 1.10 1.99
C ILE A 156 7.50 1.55 1.73
N LEU A 157 7.89 1.56 0.46
CA LEU A 157 9.12 2.18 0.00
C LEU A 157 8.77 3.23 -1.05
N ASP A 158 8.72 4.50 -0.62
CA ASP A 158 8.54 5.64 -1.50
C ASP A 158 9.67 6.66 -1.36
N ARG A 159 9.55 7.81 -2.04
CA ARG A 159 10.60 8.81 -2.09
C ARG A 159 10.92 9.42 -0.73
N VAL A 160 9.93 9.47 0.18
CA VAL A 160 10.12 10.02 1.53
C VAL A 160 10.87 8.99 2.36
N VAL A 161 10.38 7.75 2.41
CA VAL A 161 11.04 6.66 3.15
C VAL A 161 12.47 6.46 2.64
N ALA A 162 12.65 6.28 1.33
CA ALA A 162 13.98 6.07 0.75
C ALA A 162 14.95 7.24 0.96
N GLY A 163 14.44 8.47 1.09
CA GLY A 163 15.26 9.65 1.36
C GLY A 163 15.78 9.74 2.79
N LEU A 164 15.16 8.99 3.72
CA LEU A 164 15.45 9.02 5.15
C LEU A 164 16.00 7.69 5.68
N LEU A 165 16.06 6.66 4.84
CA LEU A 165 16.67 5.39 5.20
C LEU A 165 18.19 5.53 5.39
N PRO A 166 18.76 4.85 6.39
CA PRO A 166 20.21 4.81 6.55
C PRO A 166 20.83 3.85 5.53
N ALA A 167 22.15 3.95 5.31
CA ALA A 167 22.85 3.18 4.29
C ALA A 167 22.72 1.66 4.48
N GLU A 168 22.64 1.21 5.74
CA GLU A 168 22.49 -0.19 6.13
C GLU A 168 21.15 -0.80 5.71
N ALA A 169 20.15 0.02 5.36
CA ALA A 169 18.89 -0.45 4.80
C ALA A 169 19.02 -0.92 3.34
N GLY A 170 20.18 -0.68 2.69
CA GLY A 170 20.50 -1.21 1.37
C GLY A 170 19.73 -0.57 0.21
N VAL A 171 19.13 0.62 0.42
CA VAL A 171 18.41 1.37 -0.62
C VAL A 171 19.31 2.49 -1.14
N GLY A 172 19.75 2.39 -2.40
CA GLY A 172 20.72 3.33 -2.98
C GLY A 172 20.09 4.48 -3.76
N GLY A 173 18.88 4.28 -4.30
CA GLY A 173 18.19 5.24 -5.17
C GLY A 173 17.06 6.01 -4.49
N ARG A 174 16.60 7.09 -5.15
CA ARG A 174 15.38 7.82 -4.76
C ARG A 174 14.11 7.34 -5.48
N ASN A 175 14.22 6.44 -6.45
CA ASN A 175 13.12 5.86 -7.21
C ASN A 175 13.60 4.62 -7.97
N GLY A 176 12.66 3.88 -8.57
CA GLY A 176 12.99 2.78 -9.48
C GLY A 176 13.65 1.58 -8.80
N TRP A 177 13.42 1.40 -7.51
CA TRP A 177 14.08 0.37 -6.71
C TRP A 177 13.85 -1.04 -7.27
N SER A 178 14.86 -1.89 -7.11
CA SER A 178 14.78 -3.31 -7.43
C SER A 178 14.04 -4.09 -6.34
N SER A 179 13.65 -5.33 -6.65
CA SER A 179 13.14 -6.24 -5.62
C SER A 179 14.18 -6.52 -4.53
N GLU A 180 15.48 -6.48 -4.88
CA GLU A 180 16.56 -6.71 -3.91
C GLU A 180 16.68 -5.55 -2.92
N GLU A 181 16.64 -4.29 -3.39
CA GLU A 181 16.65 -3.11 -2.53
C GLU A 181 15.42 -3.07 -1.62
N TRP A 182 14.24 -3.37 -2.15
CA TRP A 182 13.03 -3.43 -1.33
C TRP A 182 13.15 -4.50 -0.26
N MET A 183 13.60 -5.71 -0.60
CA MET A 183 13.78 -6.79 0.38
C MET A 183 14.88 -6.50 1.42
N ALA A 184 15.96 -5.82 1.03
CA ALA A 184 16.98 -5.37 1.98
C ALA A 184 16.39 -4.40 3.03
N TYR A 185 15.58 -3.45 2.56
CA TYR A 185 14.83 -2.55 3.44
C TYR A 185 13.89 -3.30 4.39
N LEU A 186 13.10 -4.25 3.89
CA LEU A 186 12.15 -5.00 4.75
C LEU A 186 12.88 -5.78 5.85
N ARG A 187 14.02 -6.40 5.53
CA ARG A 187 14.84 -7.12 6.51
C ARG A 187 15.46 -6.18 7.53
N TRP A 188 15.96 -5.03 7.09
CA TRP A 188 16.46 -3.99 7.99
C TRP A 188 15.37 -3.52 8.95
N ALA A 189 14.17 -3.23 8.44
CA ALA A 189 13.06 -2.76 9.26
C ALA A 189 12.61 -3.83 10.27
N ALA A 190 12.56 -5.10 9.86
CA ALA A 190 12.25 -6.22 10.75
C ALA A 190 13.28 -6.35 11.89
N GLU A 191 14.57 -6.16 11.59
CA GLU A 191 15.61 -6.17 12.61
C GLU A 191 15.48 -4.97 13.56
N GLN A 192 15.21 -3.77 13.05
CA GLN A 192 14.98 -2.58 13.89
C GLN A 192 13.75 -2.74 14.80
N ALA A 193 12.67 -3.30 14.27
CA ALA A 193 11.45 -3.61 15.01
C ALA A 193 11.75 -4.55 16.18
N ARG A 194 12.51 -5.62 15.91
CA ARG A 194 12.97 -6.58 16.92
C ARG A 194 13.83 -5.91 18.00
N VAL A 195 14.79 -5.06 17.62
CA VAL A 195 15.69 -4.35 18.54
C VAL A 195 14.92 -3.37 19.44
N ARG A 196 13.92 -2.68 18.90
CA ARG A 196 13.15 -1.64 19.60
C ARG A 196 11.91 -2.16 20.32
N ALA A 197 11.57 -3.44 20.12
CA ALA A 197 10.33 -4.06 20.60
C ALA A 197 9.06 -3.32 20.13
N VAL A 198 9.05 -2.91 18.85
CA VAL A 198 7.92 -2.25 18.17
C VAL A 198 7.55 -3.01 16.90
N GLU A 199 6.46 -2.62 16.25
CA GLU A 199 6.06 -3.18 14.96
C GLU A 199 6.90 -2.59 13.79
N ALA A 200 7.00 -3.33 12.69
CA ALA A 200 7.83 -2.91 11.56
C ALA A 200 7.29 -1.67 10.84
N ASP A 201 5.97 -1.46 10.81
CA ASP A 201 5.37 -0.23 10.29
C ASP A 201 5.60 0.99 11.17
N GLU A 202 5.77 0.81 12.48
CA GLU A 202 6.20 1.90 13.36
C GLU A 202 7.63 2.36 13.03
N VAL A 203 8.52 1.42 12.66
CA VAL A 203 9.86 1.76 12.16
C VAL A 203 9.78 2.57 10.87
N GLU A 204 8.99 2.13 9.89
CA GLU A 204 8.73 2.88 8.64
C GLU A 204 8.20 4.29 8.94
N MET A 205 7.17 4.40 9.78
CA MET A 205 6.51 5.67 10.07
C MET A 205 7.40 6.62 10.85
N THR A 206 8.27 6.11 11.73
CA THR A 206 9.27 6.91 12.44
C THR A 206 10.32 7.46 11.48
N VAL A 207 10.78 6.65 10.52
CA VAL A 207 11.68 7.11 9.45
C VAL A 207 11.02 8.22 8.64
N ALA A 208 9.74 8.08 8.28
CA ALA A 208 9.00 9.08 7.50
C ALA A 208 8.63 10.34 8.30
N GLY A 209 8.43 10.24 9.61
CA GLY A 209 7.99 11.33 10.49
C GLY A 209 9.12 12.13 11.15
N GLY A 210 10.38 11.72 10.98
CA GLY A 210 11.56 12.35 11.60
C GLY A 210 12.17 13.53 10.84
N GLY A 211 11.38 14.27 10.05
CA GLY A 211 11.82 15.42 9.24
C GLY A 211 11.31 16.76 9.76
#